data_AF-A0A2K2U9C9-F1
#
_entry.id   AF-A0A2K2U9C9-F1
#
_cell.length_a   1.000
_cell.length_b   1.000
_cell.length_c   1.000
_cell.angle_alpha   90.00
_cell.angle_beta   90.00
_cell.angle_gamma   90.00
#
_symmetry.space_group_name_H-M   'P 1'
#
loop_
_entity.id
_entity.type
_entity.pdbx_description
1 polymer ?
#
loop_
_entity_poly.entity_id
_entity_poly.type
_entity_poly.pdbx_seq_one_letter_code
_entity_poly.pdbx_strand_id
1 'polypeptide(L)'
;MSRISRIFRSPALHRLAVPQRDVREWHDTRATTSCRSRLAARLRDTRGFMLAEQLVSVIFIGFLCVVVAAGLGAALSAYGSITTSSNASMVLSQAVQEVSDELSFSLSASPDGSFVSETTRAPATMDSDGSGIVMKSTTGTTVLIPSKNGLTPGFSSVPSYDASSNTWTFAITVKNGDAIVAEQAMTVGRVNPAGT
;
A
#
# COMPACT_ATOMS: atom_id res chain seq x y z
N MET A 1 -104.45 27.31 -23.68
CA MET A 1 -105.34 27.87 -22.63
C MET A 1 -105.02 27.13 -21.33
N SER A 2 -104.17 27.71 -20.49
CA SER A 2 -104.53 28.56 -19.34
C SER A 2 -105.18 27.78 -18.17
N ARG A 3 -104.34 27.58 -17.15
CA ARG A 3 -104.59 27.87 -15.72
C ARG A 3 -105.56 26.98 -14.88
N ILE A 4 -104.97 26.49 -13.79
CA ILE A 4 -105.33 26.80 -12.38
C ILE A 4 -106.17 25.79 -11.56
N SER A 5 -105.50 25.29 -10.49
CA SER A 5 -105.99 25.09 -9.11
C SER A 5 -106.72 23.78 -8.79
N ARG A 6 -106.74 23.26 -7.55
CA ARG A 6 -106.26 23.71 -6.23
C ARG A 6 -106.44 22.53 -5.23
N ILE A 7 -105.87 22.67 -4.03
CA ILE A 7 -106.39 22.17 -2.72
C ILE A 7 -106.09 20.72 -2.29
N PHE A 8 -105.00 20.58 -1.53
CA PHE A 8 -104.93 20.20 -0.10
C PHE A 8 -106.14 19.51 0.58
N ARG A 9 -105.97 18.26 1.04
CA ARG A 9 -106.19 17.82 2.45
C ARG A 9 -105.90 16.33 2.63
N SER A 10 -105.04 16.02 3.61
CA SER A 10 -104.84 14.69 4.21
C SER A 10 -106.07 14.31 5.07
N PRO A 11 -106.30 13.02 5.40
CA PRO A 11 -105.72 12.51 6.66
C PRO A 11 -105.46 10.97 6.74
N ALA A 12 -104.80 10.61 7.86
CA ALA A 12 -104.96 9.38 8.65
C ALA A 12 -104.19 8.09 8.28
N LEU A 13 -103.02 7.98 8.91
CA LEU A 13 -102.49 6.84 9.69
C LEU A 13 -103.31 5.53 9.68
N HIS A 14 -102.67 4.44 9.21
CA HIS A 14 -102.86 3.13 9.80
C HIS A 14 -101.52 2.38 9.91
N ARG A 15 -101.23 1.98 11.14
CA ARG A 15 -100.02 1.34 11.64
C ARG A 15 -100.08 -0.16 11.33
N LEU A 16 -99.10 -0.70 10.61
CA LEU A 16 -98.87 -2.15 10.48
C LEU A 16 -97.41 -2.45 10.79
N ALA A 17 -97.21 -3.35 11.76
CA ALA A 17 -95.92 -3.82 12.24
C ALA A 17 -95.30 -4.81 11.25
N VAL A 18 -94.01 -4.64 10.94
CA VAL A 18 -93.19 -5.57 10.16
C VAL A 18 -92.08 -6.11 11.07
N PRO A 19 -91.82 -7.43 11.10
CA PRO A 19 -90.87 -8.03 12.03
C PRO A 19 -89.42 -7.81 11.57
N GLN A 20 -88.57 -7.41 12.51
CA GLN A 20 -87.12 -7.31 12.34
C GLN A 20 -86.51 -8.72 12.17
N ARG A 21 -85.83 -8.95 11.04
CA ARG A 21 -84.90 -10.08 10.88
C ARG A 21 -83.53 -9.70 11.42
N ASP A 22 -83.00 -10.59 12.24
CA ASP A 22 -81.68 -10.55 12.86
C ASP A 22 -80.57 -10.48 11.80
N VAL A 23 -79.75 -9.43 11.85
CA VAL A 23 -78.58 -9.21 10.97
C VAL A 23 -77.34 -9.31 11.84
N ARG A 24 -76.99 -10.52 12.30
CA ARG A 24 -75.79 -10.75 13.12
C ARG A 24 -75.07 -12.04 12.76
N GLU A 25 -74.74 -12.24 11.48
CA GLU A 25 -73.89 -13.39 11.11
C GLU A 25 -73.09 -13.26 9.80
N TRP A 26 -72.52 -12.09 9.49
CA TRP A 26 -71.76 -11.92 8.23
C TRP A 26 -70.45 -11.12 8.32
N HIS A 27 -69.86 -10.96 9.51
CA HIS A 27 -68.70 -10.06 9.66
C HIS A 27 -67.32 -10.73 9.81
N ASP A 28 -67.20 -12.05 10.00
CA ASP A 28 -65.90 -12.62 10.40
C ASP A 28 -65.02 -13.19 9.26
N THR A 29 -65.55 -13.38 8.05
CA THR A 29 -64.78 -14.00 6.94
C THR A 29 -64.17 -13.02 5.94
N ARG A 30 -64.42 -11.71 6.04
CA ARG A 30 -63.92 -10.70 5.07
C ARG A 30 -62.62 -9.99 5.49
N ALA A 31 -62.27 -10.01 6.77
CA ALA A 31 -61.11 -9.28 7.27
C ALA A 31 -59.77 -9.95 6.88
N THR A 32 -59.72 -11.28 6.86
CA THR A 32 -58.50 -12.06 6.60
C THR A 32 -58.06 -11.99 5.13
N THR A 33 -58.99 -11.94 4.18
CA THR A 33 -58.71 -11.88 2.74
C THR A 33 -58.21 -10.50 2.30
N SER A 34 -58.70 -9.43 2.93
CA SER A 34 -58.33 -8.04 2.62
C SER A 34 -56.92 -7.68 3.09
N CYS A 35 -56.50 -8.18 4.25
CA CYS A 35 -55.15 -7.95 4.77
C CYS A 35 -54.09 -8.65 3.90
N ARG A 36 -54.35 -9.91 3.51
CA ARG A 36 -53.44 -10.69 2.65
C ARG A 36 -53.28 -10.09 1.25
N SER A 37 -54.35 -9.61 0.63
CA SER A 37 -54.29 -9.00 -0.71
C SER A 37 -53.58 -7.65 -0.72
N ARG A 38 -53.73 -6.84 0.34
CA ARG A 38 -52.97 -5.59 0.52
C ARG A 38 -51.49 -5.83 0.76
N LEU A 39 -51.13 -6.84 1.57
CA LEU A 39 -49.73 -7.21 1.82
C LEU A 39 -49.07 -7.75 0.54
N ALA A 40 -49.77 -8.59 -0.21
CA ALA A 40 -49.31 -9.10 -1.49
C ALA A 40 -49.15 -7.98 -2.54
N ALA A 41 -50.06 -7.00 -2.58
CA ALA A 41 -49.93 -5.84 -3.46
C ALA A 41 -48.76 -4.91 -3.09
N ARG A 42 -48.46 -4.76 -1.79
CA ARG A 42 -47.31 -3.99 -1.29
C ARG A 42 -45.96 -4.69 -1.51
N LEU A 43 -45.92 -6.03 -1.46
CA LEU A 43 -44.74 -6.81 -1.85
C LEU A 43 -44.53 -6.85 -3.38
N ARG A 44 -45.61 -6.75 -4.16
CA ARG A 44 -45.57 -6.70 -5.63
C ARG A 44 -45.22 -5.31 -6.17
N ASP A 45 -45.10 -4.30 -5.30
CA ASP A 45 -44.65 -2.95 -5.64
C ASP A 45 -43.12 -2.96 -5.82
N THR A 46 -42.68 -3.28 -7.04
CA THR A 46 -41.26 -3.31 -7.46
C THR A 46 -40.55 -1.96 -7.30
N ARG A 47 -41.29 -0.86 -7.08
CA ARG A 47 -40.72 0.46 -6.78
C ARG A 47 -39.86 0.46 -5.51
N GLY A 48 -40.23 -0.34 -4.50
CA GLY A 48 -39.43 -0.53 -3.28
C GLY A 48 -38.16 -1.35 -3.53
N PHE A 49 -38.21 -2.30 -4.48
CA PHE A 49 -37.06 -3.09 -4.92
C PHE A 49 -36.01 -2.23 -5.65
N MET A 50 -36.44 -1.26 -6.45
CA MET A 50 -35.54 -0.34 -7.17
C MET A 50 -34.77 0.59 -6.21
N LEU A 51 -35.42 1.06 -5.13
CA LEU A 51 -34.76 1.83 -4.07
C LEU A 51 -33.83 0.97 -3.21
N ALA A 52 -34.24 -0.26 -2.87
CA ALA A 52 -33.43 -1.17 -2.08
C ALA A 52 -32.17 -1.61 -2.84
N GLU A 53 -32.29 -1.97 -4.12
CA GLU A 53 -31.16 -2.31 -4.99
C GLU A 53 -30.19 -1.14 -5.14
N GLN A 54 -30.71 0.07 -5.30
CA GLN A 54 -29.88 1.27 -5.42
C GLN A 54 -29.18 1.63 -4.11
N LEU A 55 -29.84 1.43 -2.96
CA LEU A 55 -29.21 1.59 -1.64
C LEU A 55 -28.08 0.57 -1.42
N VAL A 56 -28.31 -0.69 -1.80
CA VAL A 56 -27.28 -1.74 -1.73
C VAL A 56 -26.10 -1.37 -2.62
N SER A 57 -26.34 -0.91 -3.86
CA SER A 57 -25.26 -0.46 -4.76
C SER A 57 -24.46 0.72 -4.19
N VAL A 58 -25.13 1.74 -3.63
CA VAL A 58 -24.44 2.88 -3.00
C VAL A 58 -23.60 2.43 -1.81
N ILE A 59 -24.12 1.52 -0.98
CA ILE A 59 -23.38 0.95 0.15
C ILE A 59 -22.16 0.18 -0.35
N PHE A 60 -22.31 -0.67 -1.37
CA PHE A 60 -21.22 -1.45 -1.95
C PHE A 60 -20.14 -0.57 -2.58
N ILE A 61 -20.52 0.43 -3.37
CA ILE A 61 -19.57 1.38 -3.98
C ILE A 61 -18.87 2.20 -2.89
N GLY A 62 -19.60 2.64 -1.87
CA GLY A 62 -19.03 3.35 -0.72
C GLY A 62 -18.00 2.51 0.02
N PHE A 63 -18.33 1.25 0.34
CA PHE A 63 -17.39 0.32 0.96
C PHE A 63 -16.20 0.02 0.07
N LEU A 64 -16.41 -0.21 -1.24
CA LEU A 64 -15.33 -0.43 -2.20
C LEU A 64 -14.35 0.75 -2.22
N CYS A 65 -14.87 1.99 -2.25
CA CYS A 65 -14.03 3.18 -2.22
C CYS A 65 -13.18 3.26 -0.94
N VAL A 66 -13.76 2.98 0.23
CA VAL A 66 -13.03 3.00 1.51
C VAL A 66 -11.93 1.92 1.54
N VAL A 67 -12.25 0.70 1.10
CA VAL A 67 -11.28 -0.40 1.04
C VAL A 67 -10.15 -0.09 0.05
N VAL A 68 -10.46 0.43 -1.13
CA VAL A 68 -9.44 0.81 -2.13
C VAL A 68 -8.55 1.94 -1.61
N ALA A 69 -9.14 2.97 -0.98
CA ALA A 69 -8.37 4.08 -0.42
C ALA A 69 -7.40 3.60 0.67
N ALA A 70 -7.87 2.75 1.59
CA ALA A 70 -7.02 2.17 2.63
C ALA A 70 -5.94 1.23 2.06
N GLY A 71 -6.32 0.40 1.08
CA GLY A 71 -5.42 -0.56 0.43
C GLY A 71 -4.30 0.10 -0.37
N LEU A 72 -4.60 1.20 -1.08
CA LEU A 72 -3.60 1.96 -1.84
C LEU A 72 -2.53 2.57 -0.93
N GLY A 73 -2.92 3.11 0.24
CA GLY A 73 -1.96 3.66 1.21
C GLY A 73 -0.95 2.62 1.69
N ALA A 74 -1.42 1.41 2.01
CA ALA A 74 -0.56 0.30 2.41
C ALA A 74 0.31 -0.22 1.25
N ALA A 75 -0.23 -0.26 0.03
CA ALA A 75 0.52 -0.68 -1.14
C ALA A 75 1.66 0.30 -1.48
N LEU A 76 1.40 1.62 -1.39
CA LEU A 76 2.40 2.64 -1.67
C LEU A 76 3.54 2.65 -0.65
N SER A 77 3.24 2.47 0.64
CA SER A 77 4.28 2.37 1.67
C SER A 77 5.15 1.13 1.48
N ALA A 78 4.52 -0.02 1.19
CA ALA A 78 5.25 -1.25 0.85
C ALA A 78 6.12 -1.07 -0.39
N TYR A 79 5.59 -0.46 -1.46
CA TYR A 79 6.34 -0.17 -2.68
C TYR A 79 7.56 0.73 -2.43
N GLY A 80 7.41 1.79 -1.63
CA GLY A 80 8.52 2.63 -1.20
C GLY A 80 9.62 1.83 -0.49
N SER A 81 9.26 0.96 0.46
CA SER A 81 10.24 0.14 1.18
C SER A 81 10.98 -0.85 0.27
N ILE A 82 10.26 -1.50 -0.65
CA ILE A 82 10.83 -2.48 -1.59
C ILE A 82 11.79 -1.79 -2.55
N THR A 83 11.41 -0.63 -3.09
CA THR A 83 12.28 0.12 -4.01
C THR A 83 13.54 0.63 -3.32
N THR A 84 13.43 1.14 -2.09
CA THR A 84 14.62 1.52 -1.29
C THR A 84 15.53 0.31 -1.02
N SER A 85 14.97 -0.82 -0.60
CA SER A 85 15.75 -2.05 -0.33
C SER A 85 16.43 -2.59 -1.58
N SER A 86 15.74 -2.57 -2.72
CA SER A 86 16.30 -2.99 -4.01
C SER A 86 17.43 -2.08 -4.46
N ASN A 87 17.25 -0.76 -4.35
CA ASN A 87 18.29 0.22 -4.67
C ASN A 87 19.50 0.07 -3.75
N ALA A 88 19.27 -0.15 -2.45
CA ALA A 88 20.34 -0.37 -1.48
C ALA A 88 21.14 -1.65 -1.78
N SER A 89 20.46 -2.73 -2.16
CA SER A 89 21.12 -3.98 -2.53
C SER A 89 21.98 -3.83 -3.80
N MET A 90 21.50 -3.06 -4.78
CA MET A 90 22.26 -2.75 -5.99
C MET A 90 23.52 -1.91 -5.67
N VAL A 91 23.37 -0.84 -4.87
CA VAL A 91 24.50 0.01 -4.45
C VAL A 91 25.51 -0.81 -3.63
N LEU A 92 25.04 -1.65 -2.71
CA LEU A 92 25.90 -2.52 -1.90
C LEU A 92 26.68 -3.50 -2.77
N SER A 93 26.02 -4.16 -3.73
CA SER A 93 26.67 -5.11 -4.62
C SER A 93 27.73 -4.44 -5.50
N GLN A 94 27.42 -3.26 -6.05
CA GLN A 94 28.38 -2.46 -6.81
C GLN A 94 29.57 -2.04 -5.93
N ALA A 95 29.31 -1.56 -4.71
CA ALA A 95 30.33 -1.14 -3.77
C ALA A 95 31.26 -2.28 -3.37
N VAL A 96 30.70 -3.45 -3.06
CA VAL A 96 31.50 -4.63 -2.78
C VAL A 96 32.35 -5.01 -3.98
N GLN A 97 31.79 -5.00 -5.20
CA GLN A 97 32.53 -5.35 -6.39
C GLN A 97 33.69 -4.38 -6.66
N GLU A 98 33.44 -3.07 -6.73
CA GLU A 98 34.47 -2.08 -7.04
C GLU A 98 35.57 -2.01 -5.97
N VAL A 99 35.20 -2.08 -4.69
CA VAL A 99 36.18 -2.12 -3.59
C VAL A 99 36.97 -3.43 -3.63
N SER A 100 36.31 -4.56 -3.88
CA SER A 100 37.00 -5.86 -3.99
C SER A 100 37.98 -5.85 -5.15
N ASP A 101 37.59 -5.34 -6.31
CA ASP A 101 38.43 -5.31 -7.50
C ASP A 101 39.66 -4.43 -7.26
N GLU A 102 39.47 -3.20 -6.75
CA GLU A 102 40.59 -2.28 -6.48
C GLU A 102 41.57 -2.86 -5.45
N LEU A 103 41.07 -3.51 -4.39
CA LEU A 103 41.92 -4.13 -3.36
C LEU A 103 42.58 -5.43 -3.83
N SER A 104 41.89 -6.23 -4.66
CA SER A 104 42.42 -7.49 -5.21
C SER A 104 43.58 -7.25 -6.16
N PHE A 105 43.45 -6.22 -7.00
CA PHE A 105 44.43 -5.88 -8.01
C PHE A 105 45.49 -4.87 -7.52
N SER A 106 45.45 -4.46 -6.25
CA SER A 106 46.44 -3.53 -5.71
C SER A 106 47.87 -4.02 -5.94
N LEU A 107 48.77 -3.11 -6.32
CA LEU A 107 50.17 -3.41 -6.61
C LEU A 107 50.95 -3.75 -5.35
N SER A 108 50.65 -3.06 -4.25
CA SER A 108 51.16 -3.37 -2.92
C SER A 108 50.05 -3.24 -1.89
N ALA A 109 50.27 -3.80 -0.71
CA ALA A 109 49.35 -3.71 0.42
C ALA A 109 50.15 -3.69 1.72
N SER A 110 49.66 -2.95 2.70
CA SER A 110 50.26 -2.79 4.01
C SER A 110 49.22 -3.03 5.10
N PRO A 111 49.60 -3.61 6.26
CA PRO A 111 48.67 -3.91 7.35
C PRO A 111 47.91 -2.70 7.92
N ASP A 112 48.43 -1.49 7.70
CA ASP A 112 47.79 -0.22 8.08
C ASP A 112 46.61 0.18 7.18
N GLY A 113 46.26 -0.64 6.19
CA GLY A 113 45.17 -0.39 5.25
C GLY A 113 45.59 0.43 4.03
N SER A 114 46.85 0.84 3.93
CA SER A 114 47.39 1.52 2.76
C SER A 114 47.77 0.52 1.66
N PHE A 115 47.63 0.94 0.41
CA PHE A 115 47.94 0.13 -0.76
C PHE A 115 48.41 1.00 -1.92
N VAL A 116 49.02 0.41 -2.94
CA VAL A 116 49.22 1.11 -4.22
C VAL A 116 48.13 0.68 -5.17
N SER A 117 47.30 1.64 -5.57
CA SER A 117 46.19 1.45 -6.49
C SER A 117 46.71 1.07 -7.88
N GLU A 118 46.10 0.06 -8.49
CA GLU A 118 46.44 -0.31 -9.88
C GLU A 118 45.90 0.74 -10.87
N THR A 119 44.73 1.30 -10.56
CA THR A 119 44.06 2.32 -11.37
C THR A 119 44.83 3.63 -11.40
N THR A 120 45.27 4.12 -10.25
CA THR A 120 45.97 5.42 -10.14
C THR A 120 47.49 5.31 -10.09
N ARG A 121 48.03 4.08 -9.95
CA ARG A 121 49.47 3.80 -9.83
C ARG A 121 50.15 4.60 -8.71
N ALA A 122 49.41 4.91 -7.66
CA ALA A 122 49.85 5.77 -6.56
C ALA A 122 49.42 5.18 -5.20
N PRO A 123 50.14 5.53 -4.11
CA PRO A 123 49.73 5.16 -2.76
C PRO A 123 48.35 5.72 -2.44
N ALA A 124 47.48 4.86 -1.94
CA ALA A 124 46.08 5.11 -1.70
C ALA A 124 45.59 4.47 -0.40
N THR A 125 44.48 5.01 0.10
CA THR A 125 43.70 4.47 1.22
C THR A 125 42.21 4.54 0.85
N MET A 126 41.43 3.58 1.36
CA MET A 126 39.97 3.61 1.25
C MET A 126 39.38 4.36 2.43
N ASP A 127 38.36 5.18 2.16
CA ASP A 127 37.59 5.88 3.18
C ASP A 127 36.14 6.05 2.71
N SER A 128 35.28 6.60 3.56
CA SER A 128 33.91 6.97 3.21
C SER A 128 33.53 8.32 3.80
N ASP A 129 32.86 9.14 3.01
CA ASP A 129 32.32 10.43 3.43
C ASP A 129 30.86 10.60 2.96
N GLY A 130 30.29 11.80 3.12
CA GLY A 130 28.90 12.07 2.70
C GLY A 130 28.64 11.87 1.19
N SER A 131 29.70 11.88 0.38
CA SER A 131 29.67 11.64 -1.06
C SER A 131 29.67 10.15 -1.41
N GLY A 132 29.96 9.27 -0.45
CA GLY A 132 30.00 7.82 -0.61
C GLY A 132 31.36 7.21 -0.27
N ILE A 133 31.73 6.13 -0.95
CA ILE A 133 33.04 5.48 -0.77
C ILE A 133 34.07 6.19 -1.66
N VAL A 134 35.18 6.57 -1.05
CA VAL A 134 36.24 7.35 -1.69
C VAL A 134 37.59 6.67 -1.56
N MET A 135 38.42 6.80 -2.59
CA MET A 135 39.83 6.44 -2.57
C MET A 135 40.66 7.72 -2.48
N LYS A 136 41.44 7.84 -1.40
CA LYS A 136 42.34 8.96 -1.18
C LYS A 136 43.73 8.54 -1.64
N SER A 137 44.20 9.14 -2.74
CA SER A 137 45.52 8.92 -3.31
C SER A 137 46.36 10.19 -3.21
N THR A 138 47.69 10.06 -3.33
CA THR A 138 48.59 11.22 -3.45
C THR A 138 48.29 12.09 -4.67
N THR A 139 47.59 11.56 -5.68
CA THR A 139 47.16 12.29 -6.89
C THR A 139 45.82 13.02 -6.71
N GLY A 140 45.10 12.76 -5.62
CA GLY A 140 43.78 13.33 -5.35
C GLY A 140 42.82 12.33 -4.71
N THR A 141 41.60 12.80 -4.43
CA THR A 141 40.51 11.94 -3.94
C THR A 141 39.57 11.60 -5.09
N THR A 142 39.27 10.31 -5.25
CA THR A 142 38.34 9.79 -6.26
C THR A 142 37.14 9.16 -5.55
N VAL A 143 35.93 9.55 -5.94
CA VAL A 143 34.72 8.86 -5.48
C VAL A 143 34.58 7.58 -6.31
N LEU A 144 34.71 6.42 -5.66
CA LEU A 144 34.50 5.12 -6.28
C LEU A 144 33.00 4.89 -6.41
N ILE A 145 32.29 4.90 -5.28
CA ILE A 145 30.85 4.66 -5.25
C ILE A 145 30.14 5.88 -4.70
N PRO A 146 29.40 6.62 -5.55
CA PRO A 146 28.72 7.83 -5.13
C PRO A 146 27.44 7.54 -4.34
N SER A 147 27.09 8.43 -3.43
CA SER A 147 25.75 8.53 -2.85
C SER A 147 24.72 8.78 -3.94
N LYS A 148 23.64 7.96 -4.00
CA LYS A 148 22.59 8.07 -5.01
C LYS A 148 21.23 7.72 -4.45
N ASN A 149 20.17 8.43 -4.87
CA ASN A 149 18.78 8.19 -4.44
C ASN A 149 18.59 8.27 -2.90
N GLY A 150 19.34 9.16 -2.22
CA GLY A 150 19.32 9.27 -0.76
C GLY A 150 20.04 8.13 -0.02
N LEU A 151 20.72 7.24 -0.75
CA LEU A 151 21.53 6.16 -0.22
C LEU A 151 23.00 6.56 -0.21
N THR A 152 23.66 6.40 0.93
CA THR A 152 25.07 6.71 1.12
C THR A 152 25.82 5.42 1.48
N PRO A 153 26.65 4.87 0.57
CA PRO A 153 27.52 3.76 0.89
C PRO A 153 28.69 4.23 1.76
N GLY A 154 29.16 3.38 2.67
CA GLY A 154 30.33 3.66 3.48
C GLY A 154 30.87 2.42 4.20
N PHE A 155 31.99 2.57 4.89
CA PHE A 155 32.60 1.46 5.62
C PHE A 155 32.04 1.35 7.04
N SER A 156 31.63 0.13 7.41
CA SER A 156 31.39 -0.27 8.81
C SER A 156 32.70 -0.66 9.48
N SER A 157 33.59 -1.30 8.70
CA SER A 157 35.01 -1.47 9.04
C SER A 157 35.86 -1.10 7.84
N VAL A 158 36.84 -0.21 8.07
CA VAL A 158 37.81 0.21 7.07
C VAL A 158 38.64 -0.99 6.63
N PRO A 159 39.01 -1.12 5.34
CA PRO A 159 39.80 -2.25 4.87
C PRO A 159 41.10 -2.46 5.63
N SER A 160 41.32 -3.70 6.06
CA SER A 160 42.55 -4.14 6.72
C SER A 160 43.17 -5.31 5.95
N TYR A 161 44.50 -5.31 5.83
CA TYR A 161 45.25 -6.32 5.11
C TYR A 161 45.97 -7.27 6.07
N ASP A 162 45.81 -8.57 5.85
CA ASP A 162 46.58 -9.62 6.48
C ASP A 162 47.61 -10.18 5.49
N ALA A 163 48.89 -9.90 5.76
CA ALA A 163 50.00 -10.37 4.95
C ALA A 163 50.23 -11.89 5.03
N SER A 164 49.78 -12.53 6.11
CA SER A 164 49.96 -13.98 6.31
C SER A 164 49.02 -14.81 5.44
N SER A 165 47.77 -14.35 5.30
CA SER A 165 46.76 -14.96 4.42
C SER A 165 46.70 -14.32 3.03
N ASN A 166 47.41 -13.21 2.81
CA ASN A 166 47.35 -12.38 1.61
C ASN A 166 45.91 -11.92 1.27
N THR A 167 45.15 -11.52 2.30
CA THR A 167 43.74 -11.13 2.16
C THR A 167 43.43 -9.77 2.75
N TRP A 168 42.52 -9.06 2.10
CA TRP A 168 41.83 -7.88 2.62
C TRP A 168 40.53 -8.29 3.32
N THR A 169 40.22 -7.65 4.44
CA THR A 169 38.92 -7.77 5.11
C THR A 169 38.31 -6.39 5.30
N PHE A 170 37.02 -6.25 4.97
CA PHE A 170 36.28 -5.00 5.10
C PHE A 170 34.78 -5.27 5.24
N ALA A 171 34.02 -4.28 5.70
CA ALA A 171 32.56 -4.33 5.70
C ALA A 171 31.97 -3.02 5.17
N ILE A 172 31.03 -3.14 4.24
CA ILE A 172 30.34 -2.01 3.61
C ILE A 172 28.91 -1.95 4.15
N THR A 173 28.46 -0.74 4.45
CA THR A 173 27.08 -0.41 4.78
C THR A 173 26.51 0.53 3.73
N VAL A 174 25.21 0.44 3.52
CA VAL A 174 24.44 1.45 2.79
C VAL A 174 23.46 2.07 3.77
N LYS A 175 23.53 3.39 3.92
CA LYS A 175 22.67 4.17 4.80
C LYS A 175 21.62 4.93 3.99
N ASN A 176 20.43 5.07 4.54
CA ASN A 176 19.41 6.02 4.08
C ASN A 176 19.19 7.03 5.22
N GLY A 177 19.74 8.24 5.08
CA GLY A 177 19.93 9.13 6.23
C GLY A 177 20.83 8.47 7.27
N ASP A 178 20.32 8.32 8.50
CA ASP A 178 21.06 7.70 9.60
C ASP A 178 20.82 6.18 9.72
N ALA A 179 19.84 5.63 9.00
CA ALA A 179 19.47 4.22 9.11
C ALA A 179 20.31 3.34 8.17
N ILE A 180 20.92 2.29 8.70
CA ILE A 180 21.57 1.25 7.89
C ILE A 180 20.47 0.40 7.25
N VAL A 181 20.44 0.36 5.93
CA VAL A 181 19.45 -0.39 5.14
C VAL A 181 20.01 -1.66 4.52
N ALA A 182 21.34 -1.74 4.37
CA ALA A 182 22.04 -2.94 3.93
C ALA A 182 23.47 -2.95 4.48
N GLU A 183 24.01 -4.13 4.74
CA GLU A 183 25.38 -4.32 5.21
C GLU A 183 25.95 -5.65 4.68
N GLN A 184 27.23 -5.66 4.36
CA GLN A 184 27.94 -6.87 3.97
C GLN A 184 29.41 -6.82 4.38
N ALA A 185 29.88 -7.88 5.04
CA ALA A 185 31.29 -8.11 5.34
C ALA A 185 31.90 -9.03 4.27
N MET A 186 33.15 -8.75 3.90
CA MET A 186 33.87 -9.45 2.84
C MET A 186 35.32 -9.69 3.21
N THR A 187 35.85 -10.81 2.72
CA THR A 187 37.28 -11.12 2.73
C THR A 187 37.70 -11.49 1.31
N VAL A 188 38.74 -10.85 0.80
CA VAL A 188 39.15 -10.95 -0.60
C VAL A 188 40.67 -11.15 -0.69
N GLY A 189 41.11 -12.11 -1.49
CA GLY A 189 42.54 -12.36 -1.73
C GLY A 189 43.14 -11.40 -2.75
N ARG A 190 44.40 -11.01 -2.56
CA ARG A 190 45.13 -10.25 -3.60
C ARG A 190 45.60 -11.16 -4.72
N VAL A 191 45.54 -10.66 -5.95
CA VAL A 191 46.06 -11.35 -7.14
C VAL A 191 47.60 -11.27 -7.17
N ASN A 192 48.16 -10.13 -6.79
CA ASN A 192 49.60 -9.93 -6.67
C ASN A 192 50.04 -10.14 -5.21
N PRO A 193 50.82 -11.19 -4.89
CA PRO A 193 51.36 -11.36 -3.54
C PRO A 193 52.27 -10.17 -3.20
N ALA A 194 52.26 -9.74 -1.93
CA ALA A 194 53.12 -8.64 -1.49
C ALA A 194 54.61 -8.99 -1.70
N GLY A 195 55.30 -8.26 -2.59
CA GLY A 195 56.77 -8.28 -2.68
C GLY A 195 57.41 -9.08 -3.82
N THR A 196 56.95 -8.91 -5.07
CA THR A 196 57.77 -9.21 -6.26
C THR A 196 58.25 -7.95 -6.94
#